data_AF-A0A353R3K3-F1
#
_entry.id   AF-A0A353R3K3-F1
#
_cell.length_a   1.000
_cell.length_b   1.000
_cell.length_c   1.000
_cell.angle_alpha   90.00
_cell.angle_beta   90.00
_cell.angle_gamma   90.00
#
_symmetry.space_group_name_H-M   'P 1'
#
loop_
_entity.id
_entity.type
_entity.pdbx_description
1 polymer ?
#
loop_
_entity_poly.entity_id
_entity_poly.type
_entity_poly.pdbx_seq_one_letter_code
_entity_poly.pdbx_strand_id
1 'polypeptide(L)'
;MTNPADQVPWPVAEFEARLRGLGARYHIHHPFHVRMYEGSLEPDQIRGWVANRYYYQISIPLKDAALMAKCPDRGVRRHWIQRIIDHDGRTGDEGGLSMVSR
;
A
#
# COMPACT_ATOMS: atom_id res chain seq x y z
N MET A 1 -9.68 -8.20 -33.92
CA MET A 1 -9.61 -7.86 -32.48
C MET A 1 -9.71 -9.17 -31.73
N THR A 2 -8.64 -9.63 -31.08
CA THR A 2 -8.62 -10.90 -30.35
C THR A 2 -9.45 -10.76 -29.08
N ASN A 3 -10.38 -11.69 -28.84
CA ASN A 3 -11.19 -11.73 -27.63
C ASN A 3 -10.26 -11.99 -26.42
N PRO A 4 -10.32 -11.23 -25.32
CA PRO A 4 -9.50 -11.50 -24.13
C PRO A 4 -9.71 -12.92 -23.56
N ALA A 5 -10.85 -13.56 -23.85
CA ALA A 5 -11.08 -14.96 -23.48
C ALA A 5 -10.23 -15.99 -24.25
N ASP A 6 -9.66 -15.61 -25.40
CA ASP A 6 -8.83 -16.47 -26.25
C ASP A 6 -7.33 -16.38 -25.89
N GLN A 7 -6.96 -15.58 -24.89
CA GLN A 7 -5.57 -15.45 -24.45
C GLN A 7 -5.20 -16.57 -23.48
N VAL A 8 -4.15 -17.31 -23.83
CA VAL A 8 -3.56 -18.30 -22.92
C VAL A 8 -3.03 -17.58 -21.67
N PRO A 9 -3.45 -17.99 -20.46
CA PRO A 9 -2.91 -17.43 -19.22
C PRO A 9 -1.39 -17.62 -19.16
N TRP A 10 -0.67 -16.58 -18.72
CA TRP A 10 0.77 -16.70 -18.54
C TRP A 10 1.10 -17.75 -17.47
N PRO A 11 2.22 -18.49 -17.62
CA PRO A 11 2.80 -19.26 -16.52
C PRO A 11 3.02 -18.38 -15.29
N VAL A 12 2.90 -18.97 -14.09
CA VAL A 12 3.03 -18.23 -12.80
C VAL A 12 4.29 -17.36 -12.75
N ALA A 13 5.44 -17.92 -13.13
CA ALA A 13 6.72 -17.21 -13.11
C ALA A 13 6.74 -16.00 -14.08
N GLU A 14 6.14 -16.15 -15.26
CA GLU A 14 6.05 -15.07 -16.23
C GLU A 14 5.07 -13.99 -15.75
N PHE A 15 3.93 -14.39 -15.19
CA PHE A 15 2.97 -13.45 -14.61
C PHE A 15 3.59 -12.63 -13.48
N GLU A 16 4.29 -13.28 -12.56
CA GLU A 16 5.00 -12.59 -11.47
C GLU A 16 6.09 -11.65 -12.02
N ALA A 17 6.89 -12.09 -12.99
CA ALA A 17 7.91 -11.25 -13.62
C ALA A 17 7.29 -10.00 -14.26
N ARG A 18 6.13 -10.13 -14.92
CA ARG A 18 5.38 -9.00 -15.48
C ARG A 18 4.85 -8.06 -14.39
N LEU A 19 4.32 -8.58 -13.29
CA LEU A 19 3.89 -7.76 -12.14
C LEU A 19 5.06 -6.98 -11.54
N ARG A 20 6.21 -7.64 -11.34
CA ARG A 20 7.44 -6.99 -10.83
C ARG A 20 7.98 -5.95 -11.81
N GLY A 21 7.84 -6.19 -13.13
CA GLY A 21 8.19 -5.22 -14.17
C GLY A 21 7.42 -3.90 -14.07
N LEU A 22 6.22 -3.89 -13.49
CA LEU A 22 5.47 -2.66 -13.19
C LEU A 22 6.13 -1.81 -12.09
N GLY A 23 7.11 -2.35 -11.37
CA GLY A 23 7.90 -1.64 -10.36
C GLY A 23 8.58 -0.37 -10.90
N ALA A 24 8.86 -0.31 -12.21
CA ALA A 24 9.35 0.92 -12.86
C ALA A 24 8.38 2.11 -12.75
N ARG A 25 7.09 1.85 -12.43
CA ARG A 25 6.05 2.87 -12.19
C ARG A 25 5.86 3.17 -10.70
N TYR A 26 6.67 2.59 -9.82
CA TYR A 26 6.54 2.77 -8.38
C TYR A 26 6.96 4.19 -7.97
N HIS A 27 6.36 4.72 -6.89
CA HIS A 27 6.52 6.13 -6.52
C HIS A 27 7.93 6.53 -6.08
N ILE A 28 8.82 5.56 -5.84
CA ILE A 28 10.24 5.81 -5.54
C ILE A 28 10.92 6.62 -6.65
N HIS A 29 10.47 6.46 -7.90
CA HIS A 29 10.97 7.17 -9.06
C HIS A 29 10.31 8.55 -9.27
N HIS A 30 9.32 8.92 -8.47
CA HIS A 30 8.65 10.21 -8.61
C HIS A 30 9.62 11.34 -8.20
N PRO A 31 9.69 12.47 -8.96
CA PRO A 31 10.65 13.54 -8.67
C PRO A 31 10.60 14.07 -7.24
N PHE A 32 9.41 14.14 -6.64
CA PHE A 32 9.24 14.52 -5.24
C PHE A 32 9.94 13.56 -4.26
N HIS A 33 9.83 12.23 -4.49
CA HIS A 33 10.46 11.23 -3.64
C HIS A 33 11.98 11.24 -3.81
N VAL A 34 12.47 11.41 -5.04
CA VAL A 34 13.91 11.56 -5.32
C VAL A 34 14.47 12.77 -4.57
N ARG A 35 13.84 13.93 -4.69
CA ARG A 35 14.25 15.14 -3.96
C ARG A 35 14.20 14.99 -2.45
N MET A 36 13.19 14.30 -1.93
CA MET A 36 13.09 13.98 -0.50
C MET A 36 14.28 13.14 -0.04
N TYR A 37 14.60 12.08 -0.78
CA TYR A 37 15.70 11.17 -0.46
C TYR A 37 17.07 11.86 -0.54
N GLU A 38 17.24 12.76 -1.51
CA GLU A 38 18.45 13.59 -1.67
C GLU A 38 18.56 14.73 -0.65
N GLY A 39 17.53 14.96 0.17
CA GLY A 39 17.51 16.03 1.17
C GLY A 39 17.35 17.44 0.58
N SER A 40 16.82 17.58 -0.65
CA SER A 40 16.67 18.86 -1.37
C SER A 40 15.26 19.47 -1.28
N LEU A 41 14.44 19.00 -0.33
CA LEU A 41 13.13 19.57 -0.04
C LEU A 41 13.23 20.61 1.06
N GLU A 42 12.46 21.69 0.92
CA GLU A 42 12.28 22.68 1.97
C GLU A 42 11.49 22.07 3.15
N PRO A 43 11.69 22.56 4.39
CA PRO A 43 10.98 22.06 5.56
C PRO A 43 9.44 22.03 5.40
N ASP A 44 8.88 23.03 4.71
CA ASP A 44 7.43 23.12 4.43
C ASP A 44 6.94 21.99 3.52
N GLN A 45 7.77 21.58 2.55
CA GLN A 45 7.45 20.50 1.61
C GLN A 45 7.44 19.14 2.33
N ILE A 46 8.37 18.92 3.27
CA ILE A 46 8.38 17.74 4.11
C ILE A 46 7.14 17.69 5.01
N ARG A 47 6.82 18.79 5.71
CA ARG A 47 5.60 18.88 6.53
C ARG A 47 4.33 18.61 5.71
N GLY A 48 4.24 19.19 4.52
CA GLY A 48 3.14 18.94 3.59
C GLY A 48 3.04 17.45 3.20
N TRP A 49 4.17 16.81 2.90
CA TRP A 49 4.18 15.37 2.62
C TRP A 49 3.75 14.54 3.82
N VAL A 50 4.24 14.83 5.03
CA VAL A 50 3.86 14.09 6.25
C VAL A 50 2.36 14.20 6.49
N ALA A 51 1.79 15.41 6.41
CA ALA A 51 0.35 15.63 6.62
C ALA A 51 -0.51 14.85 5.60
N ASN A 52 -0.12 14.87 4.33
CA ASN A 52 -0.84 14.14 3.28
C ASN A 52 -0.64 12.62 3.40
N ARG A 53 0.56 12.18 3.80
CA ARG A 53 0.85 10.76 3.99
C ARG A 53 0.10 10.21 5.19
N TYR A 54 -0.10 10.99 6.26
CA TYR A 54 -0.95 10.60 7.38
C TYR A 54 -2.36 10.19 6.92
N TYR A 55 -2.98 10.99 6.04
CA TYR A 55 -4.30 10.65 5.47
C TYR A 55 -4.30 9.33 4.70
N TYR A 56 -3.25 9.07 3.92
CA TYR A 56 -3.06 7.78 3.27
C TYR A 56 -2.93 6.65 4.31
N GLN A 57 -2.14 6.82 5.36
CA GLN A 57 -1.91 5.80 6.39
C GLN A 57 -3.21 5.44 7.13
N ILE A 58 -4.00 6.41 7.59
CA ILE A 58 -5.27 6.15 8.29
C ILE A 58 -6.33 5.53 7.37
N SER A 59 -6.20 5.70 6.05
CA SER A 59 -7.12 5.12 5.07
C SER A 59 -6.81 3.65 4.75
N ILE A 60 -5.59 3.16 5.02
CA ILE A 60 -5.20 1.77 4.78
C ILE A 60 -6.11 0.77 5.52
N PRO A 61 -6.32 0.87 6.85
CA PRO A 61 -7.18 -0.07 7.58
C PRO A 61 -8.63 -0.03 7.09
N LEU A 62 -9.15 1.16 6.72
CA LEU A 62 -10.48 1.30 6.13
C LEU A 62 -10.60 0.56 4.79
N LYS A 63 -9.61 0.74 3.92
CA LYS A 63 -9.52 0.05 2.62
C LYS A 63 -9.38 -1.47 2.81
N ASP A 64 -8.58 -1.92 3.78
CA ASP A 64 -8.40 -3.35 4.07
C ASP A 64 -9.67 -3.97 4.67
N ALA A 65 -10.40 -3.26 5.52
CA ALA A 65 -11.71 -3.69 6.03
C ALA A 65 -12.73 -3.85 4.90
N ALA A 66 -12.77 -2.91 3.94
CA ALA A 66 -13.66 -2.99 2.78
C ALA A 66 -13.36 -4.20 1.89
N LEU A 67 -12.08 -4.56 1.72
CA LEU A 67 -11.66 -5.78 1.03
C LEU A 67 -12.13 -7.02 1.78
N MET A 68 -11.91 -7.07 3.09
CA MET A 68 -12.34 -8.19 3.93
C MET A 68 -13.85 -8.41 3.92
N ALA A 69 -14.65 -7.33 3.92
CA ALA A 69 -16.11 -7.40 3.85
C ALA A 69 -16.62 -8.10 2.57
N LYS A 70 -15.86 -8.01 1.47
CA LYS A 70 -16.18 -8.64 0.18
C LYS A 70 -15.57 -10.05 0.02
N CYS A 71 -14.75 -10.51 0.96
CA CYS A 71 -14.03 -11.78 0.84
C CYS A 71 -14.82 -12.93 1.52
N PRO A 72 -15.36 -13.91 0.76
CA PRO A 72 -16.13 -15.01 1.34
C PRO A 72 -15.25 -16.04 2.09
N ASP A 73 -13.96 -16.14 1.72
CA ASP A 73 -13.02 -17.10 2.31
C ASP A 73 -12.56 -16.67 3.72
N ARG A 74 -12.88 -17.49 4.72
CA ARG A 74 -12.53 -17.24 6.12
C ARG A 74 -11.02 -17.34 6.38
N GLY A 75 -10.32 -18.25 5.72
CA GLY A 75 -8.87 -18.41 5.83
C GLY A 75 -8.13 -17.17 5.35
N VAL A 76 -8.56 -16.60 4.23
CA VAL A 76 -8.02 -15.34 3.71
C VAL A 76 -8.28 -14.18 4.67
N ARG A 77 -9.53 -14.02 5.15
CA ARG A 77 -9.86 -12.95 6.12
C ARG A 77 -9.03 -13.03 7.40
N ARG A 78 -8.72 -14.23 7.89
CA ARG A 78 -7.86 -14.45 9.07
C ARG A 78 -6.41 -14.03 8.87
N HIS A 79 -5.88 -14.16 7.66
CA HIS A 79 -4.55 -13.64 7.34
C HIS A 79 -4.62 -12.11 7.13
N TRP A 80 -5.68 -11.62 6.50
CA TRP A 80 -5.80 -10.21 6.14
C TRP A 80 -5.99 -9.28 7.34
N ILE A 81 -6.67 -9.73 8.40
CA ILE A 81 -6.92 -8.92 9.60
C ILE A 81 -5.63 -8.40 10.25
N GLN A 82 -4.51 -9.12 10.09
CA GLN A 82 -3.23 -8.70 10.64
C GLN A 82 -2.82 -7.32 10.12
N ARG A 83 -3.11 -6.99 8.85
CA ARG A 83 -2.82 -5.66 8.29
C ARG A 83 -3.53 -4.54 9.03
N ILE A 84 -4.80 -4.76 9.39
CA ILE A 84 -5.57 -3.75 10.15
C ILE A 84 -4.99 -3.60 11.54
N ILE A 85 -4.66 -4.72 12.20
CA ILE A 85 -4.02 -4.72 13.53
C ILE A 85 -2.66 -4.01 13.50
N ASP A 86 -1.84 -4.21 12.47
CA ASP A 86 -0.54 -3.56 12.34
C ASP A 86 -0.67 -2.02 12.24
N HIS A 87 -1.77 -1.54 11.65
CA HIS A 87 -2.05 -0.11 11.50
C HIS A 87 -2.73 0.50 12.74
N ASP A 88 -3.84 -0.08 13.17
CA ASP A 88 -4.70 0.43 14.25
C ASP A 88 -4.19 0.06 15.65
N GLY A 89 -3.37 -0.99 15.74
CA GLY A 89 -2.91 -1.54 17.01
C GLY A 89 -3.95 -2.42 17.72
N ARG A 90 -3.71 -2.66 19.01
CA ARG A 90 -4.59 -3.32 19.97
C ARG A 90 -4.57 -2.53 21.28
N THR A 91 -5.45 -2.86 22.20
CA THR A 91 -5.36 -2.30 23.57
C THR A 91 -3.97 -2.58 24.16
N GLY A 92 -3.21 -1.53 24.48
CA GLY A 92 -1.83 -1.63 24.99
C GLY A 92 -0.73 -1.66 23.92
N ASP A 93 -1.08 -1.64 22.63
CA ASP A 93 -0.18 -1.51 21.49
C ASP A 93 -0.83 -0.54 20.49
N GLU A 94 -0.37 0.71 20.46
CA GLU A 94 -1.02 1.77 19.69
C GLU A 94 -0.81 1.64 18.15
N GLY A 95 -0.10 0.59 17.68
CA GLY A 95 0.05 0.28 16.27
C GLY A 95 0.86 1.32 15.46
N GLY A 96 0.97 1.08 14.15
CA GLY A 96 1.79 1.91 13.26
C GLY A 96 1.30 3.36 13.09
N LEU A 97 0.01 3.64 13.32
CA LEU A 97 -0.54 5.00 13.22
C LEU A 97 -0.09 5.91 14.36
N SER A 98 0.14 5.37 15.55
CA SER A 98 0.56 6.14 16.72
C SER A 98 1.97 6.72 16.64
N MET A 99 2.83 6.13 15.79
CA MET A 99 4.18 6.63 15.55
C MET A 99 4.22 7.89 14.67
N VAL A 100 3.12 8.22 13.99
CA VAL A 100 3.04 9.37 13.06
C VAL A 100 2.38 10.60 13.71
N SER A 101 1.64 10.42 14.82
CA SER A 101 0.93 11.52 15.49
C SER A 101 1.65 12.14 16.69
N ARG A 102 2.91 11.77 16.95
CA ARG A 102 3.76 12.35 18.01
C ARG A 102 4.71 13.41 17.48
#